data_AF-A0A2N1QCS7-F1
#
_entry.id   AF-A0A2N1QCS7-F1
#
_cell.length_a   1.000
_cell.length_b   1.000
_cell.length_c   1.000
_cell.angle_alpha   90.00
_cell.angle_beta   90.00
_cell.angle_gamma   90.00
#
_symmetry.space_group_name_H-M   'P 1'
#
loop_
_entity.id
_entity.type
_entity.pdbx_description
1 polymer ?
#
loop_
_entity_poly.entity_id
_entity_poly.type
_entity_poly.pdbx_seq_one_letter_code
_entity_poly.pdbx_strand_id
1 'polypeptide(L)'
;MKFLFKLIVLPILSIVAIPLILLAVMYKSVDIPIEDFEGTTGMPLSQMIEDEMDAFLVNPTSTSALNLSIAQKDANAMLKAQFLDLNAEYLDENADDDKRYYVLKEEYYGYQGSWVRFKDNTVEIESGAHVFAGGFTYKTRLLISFNLTVDTDEIVLKLDKLTIGNMPLAWTFSTASWIAEKVTGQDIKGLIDDQLGGLATFDAVKREVRIDVDTALEQMMSEDPQSLALIKSLLAFVEENDLLEIGFSDGEFGADLNLGKTVDNSAVFELQTADKIINDAHLQSILASKASAMIFSTLGSENPTPFIDLDQFTLNRVFEYFMRDGQTSPGVLQESPILEKYTMKAYVPYVTIAGGFVVNVPITIEDTANPGNKYQTIIKIDATPEVSGNDLRIVLNTLAAGEVTLGNEHIGNILTVLGDDNGFIVDGAFVIENFDEQMNAAGMSIQSVAVTSNALRLYVSLNDSIPIADIQEAVQDVLNAIADNPNYPPELNDAINDVLDSLLDPEVDTEEAVANLVAQMENLTDEEQELLYNDLIAAFEDTDLDYEDLFNIVP
;
A
#
# COMPACT_ATOMS: atom_id res chain seq x y z
N MET A 1 -58.74 0.98 60.21
CA MET A 1 -57.88 -0.12 59.71
C MET A 1 -57.25 0.18 58.34
N LYS A 2 -57.99 0.46 57.26
CA LYS A 2 -57.40 0.76 55.93
C LYS A 2 -56.44 1.97 55.90
N PHE A 3 -56.70 2.99 56.72
CA PHE A 3 -55.86 4.19 56.84
C PHE A 3 -54.54 3.91 57.59
N LEU A 4 -54.60 3.17 58.70
CA LEU A 4 -53.43 2.72 59.47
C LEU A 4 -52.53 1.76 58.69
N PHE A 5 -53.12 0.90 57.85
CA PHE A 5 -52.39 0.01 56.95
C PHE A 5 -51.61 0.79 55.87
N LYS A 6 -52.23 1.80 55.26
CA LYS A 6 -51.54 2.64 54.26
C LYS A 6 -50.46 3.55 54.85
N LEU A 7 -50.61 4.00 56.10
CA LEU A 7 -49.74 5.00 56.71
C LEU A 7 -48.57 4.41 57.53
N ILE A 8 -48.70 3.17 58.01
CA ILE A 8 -47.68 2.51 58.85
C ILE A 8 -47.18 1.21 58.18
N VAL A 9 -48.09 0.36 57.71
CA VAL A 9 -47.72 -0.97 57.17
C VAL A 9 -47.10 -0.84 55.78
N LEU A 10 -47.59 0.06 54.94
CA LEU A 10 -47.06 0.28 53.59
C LEU A 10 -45.63 0.86 53.60
N PRO A 11 -45.27 1.88 54.41
CA PRO A 11 -43.89 2.33 54.55
C PRO A 11 -42.96 1.26 55.13
N ILE A 12 -43.38 0.50 56.14
CA ILE A 12 -42.58 -0.60 56.71
C ILE A 12 -42.39 -1.72 55.68
N LEU A 13 -43.44 -2.10 54.96
CA LEU A 13 -43.36 -3.04 53.83
C LEU A 13 -42.43 -2.50 52.75
N SER A 14 -42.46 -1.20 52.42
CA SER A 14 -41.54 -0.63 51.45
C SER A 14 -40.09 -0.62 51.96
N ILE A 15 -39.85 -0.31 53.23
CA ILE A 15 -38.50 -0.33 53.85
C ILE A 15 -37.93 -1.76 53.85
N VAL A 16 -38.76 -2.79 54.00
CA VAL A 16 -38.32 -4.20 53.96
C VAL A 16 -38.28 -4.73 52.53
N ALA A 17 -39.24 -4.36 51.68
CA ALA A 17 -39.35 -4.84 50.31
C ALA A 17 -38.30 -4.22 49.39
N ILE A 18 -37.91 -2.95 49.57
CA ILE A 18 -36.91 -2.31 48.71
C ILE A 18 -35.55 -3.01 48.81
N PRO A 19 -34.97 -3.29 49.99
CA PRO A 19 -33.76 -4.10 50.10
C PRO A 19 -33.92 -5.51 49.53
N LEU A 20 -35.06 -6.16 49.74
CA LEU A 20 -35.32 -7.50 49.20
C LEU A 20 -35.43 -7.50 47.67
N ILE A 21 -36.04 -6.46 47.09
CA ILE A 21 -36.13 -6.26 45.64
C ILE A 21 -34.74 -5.93 45.09
N LEU A 22 -33.95 -5.08 45.74
CA LEU A 22 -32.57 -4.79 45.35
C LEU A 22 -31.72 -6.06 45.36
N LEU A 23 -31.80 -6.87 46.42
CA LEU A 23 -31.14 -8.18 46.49
C LEU A 23 -31.68 -9.15 45.43
N ALA A 24 -32.98 -9.16 45.14
CA ALA A 24 -33.52 -10.02 44.08
C ALA A 24 -33.05 -9.59 42.67
N VAL A 25 -32.93 -8.29 42.43
CA VAL A 25 -32.47 -7.74 41.14
C VAL A 25 -30.96 -7.88 40.98
N MET A 26 -30.18 -7.74 42.05
CA MET A 26 -28.73 -7.99 42.04
C MET A 26 -28.38 -9.49 42.05
N TYR A 27 -29.34 -10.39 42.23
CA TYR A 27 -29.08 -11.82 42.19
C TYR A 27 -28.93 -12.30 40.74
N LYS A 28 -27.79 -12.92 40.45
CA LYS A 28 -27.56 -13.66 39.21
C LYS A 28 -26.45 -14.67 39.45
N SER A 29 -26.79 -15.94 39.33
CA SER A 29 -25.78 -17.01 39.30
C SER A 29 -25.07 -16.97 37.95
N VAL A 30 -23.78 -17.23 37.98
CA VAL A 30 -22.95 -17.37 36.80
C VAL A 30 -22.08 -18.62 36.96
N ASP A 31 -21.87 -19.33 35.87
CA ASP A 31 -21.00 -20.49 35.83
C ASP A 31 -19.68 -20.10 35.17
N ILE A 32 -18.56 -20.54 35.73
CA ILE A 32 -17.24 -20.25 35.18
C ILE A 32 -17.09 -21.05 33.88
N PRO A 33 -16.77 -20.42 32.74
CA PRO A 33 -16.56 -21.14 31.48
C PRO A 33 -15.18 -21.82 31.48
N ILE A 34 -15.06 -22.97 32.14
CA ILE A 34 -13.78 -23.66 32.37
C ILE A 34 -13.05 -23.95 31.04
N GLU A 35 -13.78 -24.35 30.01
CA GLU A 35 -13.25 -24.67 28.67
C GLU A 35 -12.61 -23.46 27.95
N ASP A 36 -12.99 -22.24 28.36
CA ASP A 36 -12.42 -21.01 27.80
C ASP A 36 -11.08 -20.66 28.46
N PHE A 37 -10.69 -21.33 29.53
CA PHE A 37 -9.41 -21.12 30.22
C PHE A 37 -8.29 -22.08 29.78
N GLU A 38 -8.57 -22.93 28.79
CA GLU A 38 -7.65 -23.95 28.26
C GLU A 38 -6.86 -23.48 27.03
N GLY A 39 -6.78 -22.16 26.80
CA GLY A 39 -5.98 -21.57 25.72
C GLY A 39 -4.47 -21.66 25.95
N THR A 40 -3.71 -21.24 24.94
CA THR A 40 -2.25 -21.24 24.95
C THR A 40 -1.75 -19.93 25.54
N THR A 41 -0.94 -19.99 26.60
CA THR A 41 -0.31 -18.78 27.15
C THR A 41 0.93 -18.42 26.34
N GLY A 42 0.89 -17.27 25.66
CA GLY A 42 2.09 -16.53 25.27
C GLY A 42 2.78 -16.99 23.98
N MET A 43 2.08 -16.96 22.85
CA MET A 43 2.77 -16.92 21.56
C MET A 43 3.43 -15.54 21.39
N PRO A 44 4.75 -15.47 21.06
CA PRO A 44 5.38 -14.20 20.71
C PRO A 44 4.71 -13.59 19.47
N LEU A 45 4.52 -12.26 19.45
CA LEU A 45 3.94 -11.56 18.29
C LEU A 45 4.70 -11.86 16.99
N SER A 46 6.02 -12.00 17.06
CA SER A 46 6.85 -12.38 15.90
C SER A 46 6.44 -13.73 15.32
N GLN A 47 6.12 -14.70 16.16
CA GLN A 47 5.69 -16.02 15.73
C GLN A 47 4.29 -15.98 15.13
N MET A 48 3.38 -15.18 15.70
CA MET A 48 2.05 -14.96 15.11
C MET A 48 2.15 -14.34 13.71
N ILE A 49 2.99 -13.32 13.54
CA ILE A 49 3.25 -12.69 12.24
C ILE A 49 3.86 -13.70 11.26
N GLU A 50 4.80 -14.54 11.72
CA GLU A 50 5.40 -15.58 10.88
C GLU A 50 4.39 -16.61 10.40
N ASP A 51 3.57 -17.17 11.30
CA ASP A 51 2.56 -18.18 10.97
C ASP A 51 1.52 -17.64 9.97
N GLU A 52 1.10 -16.38 10.14
CA GLU A 52 0.13 -15.71 9.26
C GLU A 52 0.72 -15.32 7.91
N MET A 53 1.98 -14.85 7.90
CA MET A 53 2.71 -14.60 6.66
C MET A 53 2.91 -15.90 5.87
N ASP A 54 3.25 -16.99 6.53
CA ASP A 54 3.35 -18.31 5.92
C ASP A 54 2.05 -18.73 5.25
N ALA A 55 0.92 -18.56 5.94
CA ALA A 55 -0.40 -18.87 5.40
C ALA A 55 -0.75 -17.98 4.19
N PHE A 56 -0.45 -16.68 4.28
CA PHE A 56 -0.71 -15.71 3.21
C PHE A 56 0.09 -16.01 1.93
N LEU A 57 1.38 -16.35 2.06
CA LEU A 57 2.28 -16.58 0.93
C LEU A 57 2.02 -17.88 0.16
N VAL A 58 1.18 -18.80 0.67
CA VAL A 58 0.85 -20.06 -0.04
C VAL A 58 0.13 -19.80 -1.36
N ASN A 59 -0.85 -18.89 -1.36
CA ASN A 59 -1.65 -18.56 -2.54
C ASN A 59 -2.37 -17.21 -2.36
N PRO A 60 -1.64 -16.08 -2.45
CA PRO A 60 -2.23 -14.77 -2.25
C PRO A 60 -3.19 -14.41 -3.39
N THR A 61 -4.36 -13.89 -3.02
CA THR A 61 -5.45 -13.46 -3.92
C THR A 61 -5.95 -12.07 -3.53
N SER A 62 -6.80 -11.44 -4.35
CA SER A 62 -7.33 -10.09 -4.04
C SER A 62 -8.14 -10.02 -2.73
N THR A 63 -8.61 -11.16 -2.22
CA THR A 63 -9.37 -11.27 -0.97
C THR A 63 -8.55 -11.78 0.20
N SER A 64 -7.25 -12.04 0.03
CA SER A 64 -6.39 -12.53 1.09
C SER A 64 -6.07 -11.41 2.09
N ALA A 65 -6.05 -11.73 3.38
CA ALA A 65 -5.65 -10.82 4.45
C ALA A 65 -4.61 -11.49 5.35
N LEU A 66 -3.74 -10.69 5.96
CA LEU A 66 -2.92 -11.11 7.10
C LEU A 66 -3.74 -10.84 8.36
N ASN A 67 -4.15 -11.90 9.07
CA ASN A 67 -4.98 -11.79 10.25
C ASN A 67 -4.14 -11.93 11.52
N LEU A 68 -3.95 -10.84 12.27
CA LEU A 68 -3.34 -10.93 13.60
C LEU A 68 -4.44 -10.95 14.64
N SER A 69 -4.78 -12.12 15.16
CA SER A 69 -5.85 -12.29 16.14
C SER A 69 -5.43 -12.95 17.44
N ILE A 70 -6.15 -12.60 18.51
CA ILE A 70 -6.07 -13.22 19.83
C ILE A 70 -7.41 -13.91 20.08
N ALA A 71 -7.36 -15.23 20.24
CA ALA A 71 -8.54 -15.99 20.61
C ALA A 71 -8.95 -15.69 22.07
N GLN A 72 -10.26 -15.71 22.32
CA GLN A 72 -10.85 -15.57 23.66
C GLN A 72 -10.21 -16.54 24.67
N LYS A 73 -9.90 -17.75 24.22
CA LYS A 73 -9.28 -18.76 25.07
C LYS A 73 -7.89 -18.36 25.55
N ASP A 74 -7.12 -17.72 24.69
CA ASP A 74 -5.76 -17.28 25.02
C ASP A 74 -5.80 -16.08 25.95
N ALA A 75 -6.70 -15.11 25.71
CA ALA A 75 -6.95 -14.00 26.62
C ALA A 75 -7.36 -14.48 28.03
N ASN A 76 -8.25 -15.48 28.10
CA ASN A 76 -8.65 -16.08 29.37
C ASN A 76 -7.54 -16.92 30.02
N ALA A 77 -6.71 -17.61 29.23
CA ALA A 77 -5.54 -18.32 29.74
C ALA A 77 -4.53 -17.35 30.39
N MET A 78 -4.34 -16.15 29.82
CA MET A 78 -3.54 -15.09 30.45
C MET A 78 -4.14 -14.63 31.78
N LEU A 79 -5.46 -14.46 31.86
CA LEU A 79 -6.13 -14.14 33.13
C LEU A 79 -5.96 -15.26 34.16
N LYS A 80 -6.08 -16.53 33.75
CA LYS A 80 -5.83 -17.68 34.63
C LYS A 80 -4.43 -17.65 35.20
N ALA A 81 -3.41 -17.36 34.38
CA ALA A 81 -2.03 -17.27 34.85
C ALA A 81 -1.88 -16.26 36.01
N GLN A 82 -2.53 -15.09 35.91
CA GLN A 82 -2.57 -14.09 36.98
C GLN A 82 -3.36 -14.57 38.21
N PHE A 83 -4.46 -15.29 38.01
CA PHE A 83 -5.25 -15.83 39.13
C PHE A 83 -4.52 -16.93 39.89
N LEU A 84 -3.67 -17.71 39.22
CA LEU A 84 -2.87 -18.76 39.85
C LEU A 84 -1.84 -18.18 40.84
N ASP A 85 -1.41 -16.93 40.69
CA ASP A 85 -0.56 -16.24 41.67
C ASP A 85 -1.29 -15.99 43.00
N LEU A 86 -2.61 -15.84 42.96
CA LEU A 86 -3.45 -15.63 44.14
C LEU A 86 -3.96 -16.96 44.73
N ASN A 87 -4.27 -17.92 43.86
CA ASN A 87 -4.68 -19.26 44.23
C ASN A 87 -4.16 -20.29 43.23
N ALA A 88 -3.10 -21.01 43.62
CA ALA A 88 -2.45 -22.02 42.79
C ALA A 88 -3.32 -23.24 42.44
N GLU A 89 -4.43 -23.46 43.15
CA GLU A 89 -5.37 -24.57 42.92
C GLU A 89 -6.61 -24.13 42.10
N TYR A 90 -6.62 -22.90 41.59
CA TYR A 90 -7.74 -22.37 40.80
C TYR A 90 -7.95 -23.16 39.50
N LEU A 91 -9.17 -23.67 39.33
CA LEU A 91 -9.61 -24.57 38.26
C LEU A 91 -8.86 -25.91 38.15
N ASP A 92 -8.15 -26.35 39.19
CA ASP A 92 -7.60 -27.71 39.26
C ASP A 92 -8.74 -28.72 39.52
N GLU A 93 -8.85 -29.73 38.66
CA GLU A 93 -9.88 -30.76 38.77
C GLU A 93 -9.79 -31.59 40.06
N ASN A 94 -8.61 -31.66 40.67
CA ASN A 94 -8.33 -32.46 41.86
C ASN A 94 -8.47 -31.65 43.16
N ALA A 95 -8.70 -30.34 43.08
CA ALA A 95 -8.86 -29.47 44.25
C ALA A 95 -10.29 -29.50 44.81
N ASP A 96 -10.43 -29.23 46.11
CA ASP A 96 -11.73 -29.03 46.75
C ASP A 96 -12.45 -27.80 46.14
N ASP A 97 -13.79 -27.84 46.09
CA ASP A 97 -14.63 -26.81 45.46
C ASP A 97 -14.30 -25.35 45.86
N ASP A 98 -13.98 -25.13 47.15
CA ASP A 98 -13.65 -23.80 47.67
C ASP A 98 -12.32 -23.25 47.12
N LYS A 99 -11.40 -24.13 46.73
CA LYS A 99 -10.12 -23.75 46.12
C LYS A 99 -10.17 -23.83 44.61
N ARG A 100 -10.99 -24.73 44.05
CA ARG A 100 -11.14 -24.89 42.61
C ARG A 100 -11.86 -23.70 41.98
N TYR A 101 -12.95 -23.22 42.58
CA TYR A 101 -13.88 -22.29 41.91
C TYR A 101 -13.76 -20.83 42.37
N TYR A 102 -12.77 -20.49 43.20
CA TYR A 102 -12.58 -19.13 43.70
C TYR A 102 -11.12 -18.71 43.59
N VAL A 103 -10.87 -17.61 42.88
CA VAL A 103 -9.56 -16.94 42.88
C VAL A 103 -9.23 -16.41 44.29
N LEU A 104 -10.26 -15.90 44.98
CA LEU A 104 -10.15 -15.46 46.37
C LEU A 104 -11.37 -15.95 47.15
N LYS A 105 -11.14 -16.66 48.25
CA LYS A 105 -12.19 -17.14 49.15
C LYS A 105 -11.93 -16.69 50.57
N GLU A 106 -12.88 -15.96 51.14
CA GLU A 106 -12.89 -15.49 52.52
C GLU A 106 -14.11 -16.06 53.28
N GLU A 107 -14.19 -15.79 54.59
CA GLU A 107 -15.28 -16.27 55.46
C GLU A 107 -16.66 -15.82 54.97
N TYR A 108 -16.79 -14.55 54.55
CA TYR A 108 -18.07 -13.92 54.22
C TYR A 108 -18.29 -13.67 52.72
N TYR A 109 -17.26 -13.79 51.90
CA TYR A 109 -17.37 -13.57 50.46
C TYR A 109 -16.37 -14.41 49.66
N GLY A 110 -16.65 -14.61 48.39
CA GLY A 110 -15.81 -15.36 47.47
C GLY A 110 -15.88 -14.76 46.09
N TYR A 111 -14.73 -14.57 45.46
CA TYR A 111 -14.58 -14.09 44.11
C TYR A 111 -14.20 -15.26 43.20
N GLN A 112 -15.08 -15.56 42.24
CA GLN A 112 -14.92 -16.71 41.34
C GLN A 112 -13.88 -16.47 40.25
N GLY A 113 -13.44 -15.22 40.05
CA GLY A 113 -12.60 -14.83 38.92
C GLY A 113 -13.36 -13.97 37.90
N SER A 114 -12.63 -13.56 36.86
CA SER A 114 -13.17 -12.86 35.69
C SER A 114 -12.78 -13.62 34.42
N TRP A 115 -13.63 -13.54 33.40
CA TRP A 115 -13.32 -14.01 32.06
C TRP A 115 -13.84 -13.02 31.04
N VAL A 116 -13.22 -13.06 29.88
CA VAL A 116 -13.53 -12.24 28.71
C VAL A 116 -14.35 -13.07 27.74
N ARG A 117 -15.32 -12.42 27.09
CA ARG A 117 -15.98 -12.92 25.89
C ARG A 117 -15.87 -11.90 24.76
N PHE A 118 -15.46 -12.38 23.59
CA PHE A 118 -15.50 -11.59 22.35
C PHE A 118 -16.74 -11.99 21.59
N LYS A 119 -17.59 -11.01 21.26
CA LYS A 119 -18.87 -11.25 20.61
C LYS A 119 -19.26 -10.08 19.75
N ASP A 120 -19.48 -10.32 18.45
CA ASP A 120 -19.69 -9.23 17.48
C ASP A 120 -18.64 -8.10 17.73
N ASN A 121 -19.02 -6.82 17.69
CA ASN A 121 -18.13 -5.69 18.04
C ASN A 121 -18.01 -5.41 19.55
N THR A 122 -18.26 -6.41 20.42
CA THR A 122 -18.21 -6.24 21.88
C THR A 122 -17.20 -7.12 22.58
N VAL A 123 -16.53 -6.53 23.57
CA VAL A 123 -15.82 -7.27 24.61
C VAL A 123 -16.62 -7.24 25.91
N GLU A 124 -16.96 -8.41 26.42
CA GLU A 124 -17.63 -8.59 27.71
C GLU A 124 -16.65 -9.14 28.74
N ILE A 125 -16.48 -8.43 29.85
CA ILE A 125 -15.77 -8.90 31.03
C ILE A 125 -16.83 -9.30 32.06
N GLU A 126 -16.90 -10.59 32.36
CA GLU A 126 -17.85 -11.16 33.30
C GLU A 126 -17.11 -11.70 34.53
N SER A 127 -17.61 -11.36 35.72
CA SER A 127 -17.03 -11.80 36.99
C SER A 127 -18.09 -12.38 37.92
N GLY A 128 -17.76 -13.47 38.61
CA GLY A 128 -18.62 -14.08 39.62
C GLY A 128 -18.24 -13.67 41.03
N ALA A 129 -19.23 -13.27 41.85
CA ALA A 129 -19.02 -12.96 43.25
C ALA A 129 -20.12 -13.55 44.14
N HIS A 130 -19.72 -14.19 45.23
CA HIS A 130 -20.60 -14.85 46.19
C HIS A 130 -20.46 -14.22 47.58
N VAL A 131 -21.57 -14.13 48.31
CA VAL A 131 -21.60 -13.72 49.72
C VAL A 131 -22.16 -14.87 50.56
N PHE A 132 -21.45 -15.23 51.61
CA PHE A 132 -21.78 -16.36 52.49
C PHE A 132 -22.35 -15.83 53.81
N ALA A 133 -23.61 -16.15 54.10
CA ALA A 133 -24.27 -15.73 55.34
C ALA A 133 -25.21 -16.82 55.87
N GLY A 134 -24.94 -17.32 57.09
CA GLY A 134 -25.87 -18.20 57.81
C GLY A 134 -26.23 -19.51 57.09
N GLY A 135 -25.29 -20.10 56.34
CA GLY A 135 -25.50 -21.31 55.53
C GLY A 135 -26.18 -21.07 54.17
N PHE A 136 -26.43 -19.81 53.81
CA PHE A 136 -26.92 -19.40 52.50
C PHE A 136 -25.80 -18.73 51.69
N THR A 137 -25.73 -19.06 50.39
CA THR A 137 -24.82 -18.42 49.43
C THR A 137 -25.61 -17.53 48.49
N TYR A 138 -25.44 -16.22 48.64
CA TYR A 138 -25.97 -15.24 47.71
C TYR A 138 -25.03 -15.11 46.51
N LYS A 139 -25.55 -15.26 45.29
CA LYS A 139 -24.75 -15.20 44.07
C LYS A 139 -25.05 -13.94 43.28
N THR A 140 -24.01 -13.23 42.87
CA THR A 140 -24.10 -12.08 41.97
C THR A 140 -23.04 -12.17 40.88
N ARG A 141 -23.27 -11.39 39.84
CA ARG A 141 -22.41 -11.29 38.68
C ARG A 141 -22.11 -9.83 38.38
N LEU A 142 -20.85 -9.49 38.20
CA LEU A 142 -20.46 -8.24 37.55
C LEU A 142 -20.34 -8.51 36.05
N LEU A 143 -20.99 -7.70 35.20
CA LEU A 143 -20.77 -7.73 33.75
C LEU A 143 -20.47 -6.31 33.29
N ILE A 144 -19.33 -6.16 32.64
CA ILE A 144 -18.87 -4.94 31.96
C ILE A 144 -18.77 -5.29 30.48
N SER A 145 -19.40 -4.50 29.60
CA SER A 145 -19.38 -4.70 28.16
C SER A 145 -18.97 -3.41 27.49
N PHE A 146 -18.01 -3.49 26.58
CA PHE A 146 -17.54 -2.37 25.79
C PHE A 146 -17.78 -2.66 24.30
N ASN A 147 -18.25 -1.65 23.57
CA ASN A 147 -18.17 -1.61 22.12
C ASN A 147 -16.83 -0.99 21.73
N LEU A 148 -16.15 -1.62 20.77
CA LEU A 148 -14.97 -1.03 20.15
C LEU A 148 -15.36 -0.45 18.79
N THR A 149 -14.92 0.77 18.55
CA THR A 149 -14.92 1.42 17.25
C THR A 149 -13.49 1.82 16.96
N VAL A 150 -12.93 1.28 15.88
CA VAL A 150 -11.61 1.64 15.40
C VAL A 150 -11.75 2.20 14.01
N ASP A 151 -11.14 3.35 13.81
CA ASP A 151 -10.74 3.87 12.51
C ASP A 151 -9.28 4.34 12.62
N THR A 152 -8.74 4.87 11.53
CA THR A 152 -7.35 5.35 11.42
C THR A 152 -7.11 6.67 12.14
N ASP A 153 -8.17 7.40 12.49
CA ASP A 153 -8.10 8.65 13.26
C ASP A 153 -8.18 8.40 14.77
N GLU A 154 -9.06 7.47 15.18
CA GLU A 154 -9.40 7.21 16.57
C GLU A 154 -9.72 5.75 16.91
N ILE A 155 -9.29 5.36 18.10
CA ILE A 155 -9.72 4.12 18.75
C ILE A 155 -10.63 4.50 19.92
N VAL A 156 -11.90 4.11 19.85
CA VAL A 156 -12.92 4.41 20.84
C VAL A 156 -13.42 3.13 21.49
N LEU A 157 -13.14 2.99 22.79
CA LEU A 157 -13.71 1.94 23.64
C LEU A 157 -14.86 2.52 24.46
N LYS A 158 -16.10 2.21 24.08
CA LYS A 158 -17.30 2.76 24.68
C LYS A 158 -17.98 1.75 25.59
N LEU A 159 -18.24 2.13 26.84
CA LEU A 159 -18.99 1.30 27.76
C LEU A 159 -20.44 1.14 27.29
N ASP A 160 -20.81 -0.06 26.86
CA ASP A 160 -22.17 -0.42 26.44
C ASP A 160 -23.03 -0.80 27.64
N LYS A 161 -22.53 -1.72 28.47
CA LYS A 161 -23.25 -2.22 29.66
C LYS A 161 -22.34 -2.30 30.87
N LEU A 162 -22.87 -1.87 32.01
CA LEU A 162 -22.35 -2.22 33.33
C LEU A 162 -23.52 -2.74 34.16
N THR A 163 -23.44 -3.97 34.68
CA THR A 163 -24.50 -4.56 35.50
C THR A 163 -23.92 -5.31 36.71
N ILE A 164 -24.63 -5.24 37.84
CA ILE A 164 -24.47 -6.17 38.97
C ILE A 164 -25.74 -7.00 39.09
N GLY A 165 -25.62 -8.31 38.88
CA GLY A 165 -26.75 -9.22 38.73
C GLY A 165 -27.56 -8.90 37.49
N ASN A 166 -28.82 -8.55 37.69
CA ASN A 166 -29.72 -7.99 36.66
C ASN A 166 -29.90 -6.47 36.81
N MET A 167 -29.19 -5.81 37.73
CA MET A 167 -29.26 -4.37 37.91
C MET A 167 -28.32 -3.67 36.92
N PRO A 168 -28.81 -2.88 35.96
CA PRO A 168 -27.96 -1.97 35.22
C PRO A 168 -27.41 -0.91 36.16
N LEU A 169 -26.12 -0.64 36.08
CA LEU A 169 -25.40 0.38 36.85
C LEU A 169 -24.87 1.51 35.96
N ALA A 170 -25.21 1.49 34.68
CA ALA A 170 -24.85 2.58 33.77
C ALA A 170 -25.29 3.96 34.33
N TRP A 171 -26.43 4.04 35.02
CA TRP A 171 -26.90 5.26 35.70
C TRP A 171 -26.09 5.68 36.94
N THR A 172 -25.30 4.78 37.54
CA THR A 172 -24.52 5.10 38.73
C THR A 172 -23.23 5.84 38.41
N PHE A 173 -22.73 5.88 37.16
CA PHE A 173 -21.50 6.62 36.85
C PHE A 173 -21.57 8.11 37.21
N SER A 174 -22.74 8.75 37.00
CA SER A 174 -22.96 10.15 37.41
C SER A 174 -23.08 10.35 38.93
N THR A 175 -23.36 9.28 39.68
CA THR A 175 -23.45 9.28 41.15
C THR A 175 -22.18 8.74 41.81
N ALA A 176 -21.40 7.91 41.11
CA ALA A 176 -20.14 7.31 41.53
C ALA A 176 -18.99 8.30 41.41
N SER A 177 -18.98 9.18 40.40
CA SER A 177 -18.04 10.31 40.34
C SER A 177 -18.14 11.18 41.60
N TRP A 178 -19.37 11.48 42.04
CA TRP A 178 -19.66 12.21 43.28
C TRP A 178 -19.18 11.47 44.56
N ILE A 179 -19.25 10.13 44.60
CA ILE A 179 -18.78 9.33 45.76
C ILE A 179 -17.25 9.18 45.75
N ALA A 180 -16.63 8.93 44.60
CA ALA A 180 -15.18 8.84 44.46
C ALA A 180 -14.50 10.15 44.85
N GLU A 181 -14.98 11.29 44.33
CA GLU A 181 -14.48 12.63 44.69
C GLU A 181 -14.55 12.88 46.21
N LYS A 182 -15.56 12.34 46.89
CA LYS A 182 -15.75 12.42 48.35
C LYS A 182 -14.85 11.49 49.17
N VAL A 183 -14.44 10.35 48.62
CA VAL A 183 -13.72 9.28 49.35
C VAL A 183 -12.22 9.29 49.05
N THR A 184 -11.83 9.47 47.79
CA THR A 184 -10.44 9.44 47.33
C THR A 184 -9.86 10.85 47.09
N GLY A 185 -10.71 11.88 47.03
CA GLY A 185 -10.29 13.26 46.77
C GLY A 185 -9.93 13.54 45.29
N GLN A 186 -10.15 12.56 44.41
CA GLN A 186 -9.95 12.67 42.96
C GLN A 186 -11.23 12.22 42.24
N ASP A 187 -11.55 12.88 41.12
CA ASP A 187 -12.63 12.44 40.23
C ASP A 187 -12.21 11.11 39.56
N ILE A 188 -13.19 10.23 39.29
CA ILE A 188 -12.97 8.94 38.58
C ILE A 188 -12.27 9.18 37.26
N LYS A 189 -12.57 10.30 36.60
CA LYS A 189 -11.86 10.73 35.40
C LYS A 189 -10.35 10.89 35.64
N GLY A 190 -9.95 11.60 36.70
CA GLY A 190 -8.52 11.80 37.00
C GLY A 190 -7.79 10.50 37.31
N LEU A 191 -8.43 9.56 38.02
CA LEU A 191 -7.85 8.25 38.30
C LEU A 191 -7.66 7.39 37.04
N ILE A 192 -8.61 7.45 36.10
CA ILE A 192 -8.54 6.72 34.84
C ILE A 192 -7.52 7.39 33.89
N ASP A 193 -7.58 8.71 33.73
CA ASP A 193 -6.65 9.47 32.88
C ASP A 193 -5.18 9.33 33.37
N ASP A 194 -4.94 9.32 34.69
CA ASP A 194 -3.60 9.08 35.26
C ASP A 194 -3.06 7.68 34.94
N GLN A 195 -3.94 6.66 34.85
CA GLN A 195 -3.56 5.29 34.48
C GLN A 195 -3.38 5.11 32.97
N LEU A 196 -4.05 5.93 32.16
CA LEU A 196 -3.95 5.91 30.69
C LEU A 196 -2.70 6.63 30.16
N GLY A 197 -1.95 7.32 31.02
CA GLY A 197 -0.59 7.81 30.70
C GLY A 197 -0.52 8.88 29.61
N GLY A 198 -1.62 9.57 29.30
CA GLY A 198 -1.67 10.66 28.30
C GLY A 198 -1.87 10.22 26.85
N LEU A 199 -1.90 8.91 26.58
CA LEU A 199 -2.15 8.33 25.25
C LEU A 199 -3.66 8.18 24.94
N ALA A 200 -4.49 8.13 25.98
CA ALA A 200 -5.93 8.03 25.86
C ALA A 200 -6.62 9.04 26.78
N THR A 201 -7.81 9.45 26.40
CA THR A 201 -8.65 10.37 27.18
C THR A 201 -9.96 9.67 27.58
N PHE A 202 -10.38 9.84 28.83
CA PHE A 202 -11.67 9.33 29.29
C PHE A 202 -12.74 10.43 29.29
N ASP A 203 -13.82 10.21 28.55
CA ASP A 203 -15.05 11.02 28.62
C ASP A 203 -16.05 10.35 29.56
N ALA A 204 -16.19 10.87 30.78
CA ALA A 204 -17.12 10.35 31.78
C ALA A 204 -18.60 10.53 31.42
N VAL A 205 -18.95 11.49 30.56
CA VAL A 205 -20.33 11.76 30.13
C VAL A 205 -20.75 10.76 29.07
N LYS A 206 -19.90 10.56 28.06
CA LYS A 206 -20.11 9.57 26.99
C LYS A 206 -19.77 8.14 27.41
N ARG A 207 -18.99 7.99 28.48
CA ARG A 207 -18.47 6.72 29.03
C ARG A 207 -17.59 5.99 28.01
N GLU A 208 -16.72 6.73 27.36
CA GLU A 208 -15.80 6.20 26.36
C GLU A 208 -14.37 6.58 26.71
N VAL A 209 -13.45 5.65 26.44
CA VAL A 209 -12.02 5.91 26.36
C VAL A 209 -11.71 6.12 24.89
N ARG A 210 -11.04 7.24 24.56
CA ARG A 210 -10.66 7.60 23.19
C ARG A 210 -9.16 7.76 23.11
N ILE A 211 -8.55 7.06 22.16
CA ILE A 211 -7.18 7.27 21.73
C ILE A 211 -7.27 7.99 20.40
N ASP A 212 -6.64 9.16 20.31
CA ASP A 212 -6.43 9.89 19.06
C ASP A 212 -5.12 9.36 18.47
N VAL A 213 -5.21 8.69 17.31
CA VAL A 213 -4.09 7.96 16.71
C VAL A 213 -2.96 8.94 16.36
N ASP A 214 -3.33 10.12 15.85
CA ASP A 214 -2.40 11.19 15.51
C ASP A 214 -1.60 11.67 16.73
N THR A 215 -2.28 11.94 17.84
CA THR A 215 -1.68 12.34 19.11
C THR A 215 -0.80 11.23 19.68
N ALA A 216 -1.24 9.97 19.58
CA ALA A 216 -0.47 8.82 20.06
C ALA A 216 0.83 8.66 19.25
N LEU A 217 0.76 8.75 17.93
CA LEU A 217 1.93 8.70 17.04
C LEU A 217 2.89 9.87 17.30
N GLU A 218 2.38 11.09 17.44
CA GLU A 218 3.19 12.27 17.75
C GLU A 218 3.93 12.14 19.08
N GLN A 219 3.28 11.58 20.11
CA GLN A 219 3.94 11.33 21.39
C GLN A 219 4.99 10.23 21.30
N MET A 220 4.69 9.13 20.60
CA MET A 220 5.59 7.98 20.46
C MET A 220 6.80 8.28 19.55
N MET A 221 6.65 9.18 18.59
CA MET A 221 7.64 9.48 17.56
C MET A 221 8.14 10.93 17.58
N SER A 222 7.97 11.61 18.72
CA SER A 222 8.39 13.01 18.89
C SER A 222 9.86 13.30 18.56
N GLU A 223 10.72 12.28 18.54
CA GLU A 223 12.14 12.37 18.21
C GLU A 223 12.47 12.16 16.72
N ASP A 224 11.51 11.74 15.89
CA ASP A 224 11.70 11.47 14.45
C ASP A 224 10.53 12.01 13.57
N PRO A 225 10.55 13.31 13.22
CA PRO A 225 9.50 13.94 12.42
C PRO A 225 9.37 13.40 11.00
N GLN A 226 10.44 12.86 10.41
CA GLN A 226 10.41 12.33 9.04
C GLN A 226 9.69 10.99 9.00
N SER A 227 10.03 10.07 9.92
CA SER A 227 9.31 8.80 10.05
C SER A 227 7.85 9.01 10.44
N LEU A 228 7.54 10.04 11.25
CA LEU A 228 6.15 10.39 11.58
C LEU A 228 5.34 10.80 10.34
N ALA A 229 5.88 11.67 9.48
CA ALA A 229 5.19 12.09 8.25
C ALA A 229 4.94 10.91 7.29
N LEU A 230 5.91 9.99 7.22
CA LEU A 230 5.77 8.75 6.46
C LEU A 230 4.65 7.86 7.01
N ILE A 231 4.63 7.59 8.32
CA ILE A 231 3.61 6.73 8.94
C ILE A 231 2.22 7.34 8.78
N LYS A 232 2.05 8.66 8.95
CA LYS A 232 0.77 9.33 8.68
C LYS A 232 0.31 9.15 7.24
N SER A 233 1.24 9.22 6.28
CA SER A 233 0.93 8.98 4.86
C SER A 233 0.54 7.53 4.57
N LEU A 234 1.21 6.57 5.22
CA LEU A 234 0.84 5.16 5.13
C LEU A 234 -0.52 4.87 5.75
N LEU A 235 -0.86 5.51 6.87
CA LEU A 235 -2.18 5.37 7.50
C LEU A 235 -3.30 5.95 6.63
N ALA A 236 -3.09 7.13 6.04
CA ALA A 236 -4.03 7.71 5.07
C ALA A 236 -4.22 6.76 3.87
N PHE A 237 -3.14 6.20 3.33
CA PHE A 237 -3.21 5.21 2.26
C PHE A 237 -3.98 3.95 2.66
N VAL A 238 -3.75 3.46 3.88
CA VAL A 238 -4.44 2.30 4.45
C VAL A 238 -5.94 2.58 4.61
N GLU A 239 -6.31 3.78 5.07
CA GLU A 239 -7.69 4.22 5.22
C GLU A 239 -8.41 4.35 3.88
N GLU A 240 -7.85 5.11 2.93
CA GLU A 240 -8.45 5.38 1.62
C GLU A 240 -8.79 4.12 0.83
N ASN A 241 -8.13 3.01 1.16
CA ASN A 241 -8.22 1.75 0.44
C ASN A 241 -8.80 0.60 1.29
N ASP A 242 -9.31 0.89 2.48
CA ASP A 242 -9.86 -0.08 3.43
C ASP A 242 -8.90 -1.27 3.64
N LEU A 243 -7.60 -0.98 3.83
CA LEU A 243 -6.55 -1.99 3.95
C LEU A 243 -6.43 -2.57 5.36
N LEU A 244 -6.96 -1.90 6.37
CA LEU A 244 -6.90 -2.34 7.76
C LEU A 244 -8.31 -2.43 8.35
N GLU A 245 -8.64 -3.59 8.88
CA GLU A 245 -9.87 -3.81 9.66
C GLU A 245 -9.48 -4.28 11.07
N ILE A 246 -9.90 -3.55 12.11
CA ILE A 246 -9.65 -3.93 13.50
C ILE A 246 -10.99 -4.12 14.19
N GLY A 247 -11.17 -5.26 14.82
CA GLY A 247 -12.45 -5.56 15.44
C GLY A 247 -12.47 -6.78 16.33
N PHE A 248 -13.64 -6.96 16.94
CA PHE A 248 -14.01 -8.21 17.59
C PHE A 248 -14.85 -9.02 16.60
N SER A 249 -14.62 -10.32 16.60
CA SER A 249 -15.50 -11.31 16.00
C SER A 249 -15.91 -12.31 17.08
N ASP A 250 -16.83 -13.23 16.76
CA ASP A 250 -17.26 -14.22 17.74
C ASP A 250 -16.08 -15.11 18.16
N GLY A 251 -15.62 -14.90 19.40
CA GLY A 251 -14.52 -15.64 20.02
C GLY A 251 -13.11 -15.09 19.74
N GLU A 252 -12.94 -14.03 18.95
CA GLU A 252 -11.62 -13.50 18.57
C GLU A 252 -11.59 -11.96 18.58
N PHE A 253 -10.42 -11.40 18.88
CA PHE A 253 -10.09 -9.99 18.66
C PHE A 253 -8.95 -9.96 17.65
N GLY A 254 -9.07 -9.23 16.56
CA GLY A 254 -8.02 -9.23 15.54
C GLY A 254 -7.90 -7.95 14.73
N ALA A 255 -6.78 -7.88 14.02
CA ALA A 255 -6.49 -6.88 13.01
C ALA A 255 -6.19 -7.61 11.69
N ASP A 256 -6.99 -7.31 10.67
CA ASP A 256 -6.84 -7.81 9.31
C ASP A 256 -6.16 -6.76 8.44
N LEU A 257 -5.01 -7.12 7.85
CA LEU A 257 -4.35 -6.32 6.83
C LEU A 257 -4.63 -6.93 5.45
N ASN A 258 -5.50 -6.27 4.68
CA ASN A 258 -5.98 -6.69 3.36
C ASN A 258 -4.94 -6.49 2.23
N LEU A 259 -3.69 -6.93 2.43
CA LEU A 259 -2.64 -6.89 1.40
C LEU A 259 -3.00 -7.69 0.14
N GLY A 260 -4.02 -8.56 0.20
CA GLY A 260 -4.57 -9.21 -0.98
C GLY A 260 -5.00 -8.21 -2.04
N LYS A 261 -5.63 -7.09 -1.63
CA LYS A 261 -6.14 -6.07 -2.57
C LYS A 261 -5.04 -5.48 -3.46
N THR A 262 -3.78 -5.52 -3.04
CA THR A 262 -2.64 -5.02 -3.80
C THR A 262 -2.00 -6.09 -4.70
N VAL A 263 -2.44 -7.35 -4.66
CA VAL A 263 -1.88 -8.44 -5.48
C VAL A 263 -2.01 -8.11 -6.97
N ASP A 264 -0.91 -8.25 -7.70
CA ASP A 264 -0.89 -8.23 -9.16
C ASP A 264 0.05 -9.34 -9.67
N ASN A 265 -0.58 -10.40 -10.20
CA ASN A 265 0.10 -11.58 -10.73
C ASN A 265 0.36 -11.50 -12.24
N SER A 266 0.24 -10.31 -12.85
CA SER A 266 0.63 -10.12 -14.24
C SER A 266 2.11 -10.42 -14.46
N ALA A 267 2.45 -10.78 -15.69
CA ALA A 267 3.83 -11.11 -16.04
C ALA A 267 4.70 -9.86 -15.94
N VAL A 268 5.75 -9.94 -15.12
CA VAL A 268 6.77 -8.90 -15.04
C VAL A 268 7.58 -8.89 -16.33
N PHE A 269 7.77 -7.72 -16.91
CA PHE A 269 8.67 -7.55 -18.04
C PHE A 269 10.13 -7.65 -17.56
N GLU A 270 10.91 -8.53 -18.19
CA GLU A 270 12.33 -8.70 -17.91
C GLU A 270 13.12 -8.73 -19.21
N LEU A 271 14.10 -7.82 -19.32
CA LEU A 271 15.02 -7.77 -20.45
C LEU A 271 15.95 -8.97 -20.44
N GLN A 272 16.00 -9.69 -21.56
CA GLN A 272 16.97 -10.75 -21.73
C GLN A 272 18.38 -10.18 -21.79
N THR A 273 19.39 -10.93 -21.34
CA THR A 273 20.77 -10.46 -21.31
C THR A 273 21.29 -10.01 -22.68
N ALA A 274 20.82 -10.64 -23.76
CA ALA A 274 21.18 -10.26 -25.14
C ALA A 274 20.63 -8.89 -25.55
N ASP A 275 19.49 -8.48 -24.97
CA ASP A 275 18.81 -7.24 -25.31
C ASP A 275 19.37 -6.05 -24.51
N LYS A 276 20.12 -6.30 -23.43
CA LYS A 276 20.66 -5.24 -22.58
C LYS A 276 21.70 -4.39 -23.30
N ILE A 277 21.69 -3.09 -23.01
CA ILE A 277 22.71 -2.16 -23.49
C ILE A 277 24.03 -2.50 -22.81
N ILE A 278 25.11 -2.69 -23.57
CA ILE A 278 26.34 -3.27 -23.03
C ILE A 278 27.22 -2.18 -22.40
N ASN A 279 27.28 -1.02 -23.06
CA ASN A 279 28.13 0.11 -22.71
C ASN A 279 27.65 1.37 -23.45
N ASP A 280 28.29 2.50 -23.19
CA ASP A 280 27.98 3.79 -23.83
C ASP A 280 28.06 3.69 -25.36
N ALA A 281 29.06 3.00 -25.92
CA ALA A 281 29.16 2.86 -27.39
C ALA A 281 27.94 2.12 -28.00
N HIS A 282 27.39 1.13 -27.29
CA HIS A 282 26.17 0.44 -27.71
C HIS A 282 24.95 1.35 -27.55
N LEU A 283 24.84 2.12 -26.45
CA LEU A 283 23.78 3.13 -26.28
C LEU A 283 23.81 4.14 -27.43
N GLN A 284 24.99 4.70 -27.72
CA GLN A 284 25.21 5.65 -28.80
C GLN A 284 24.85 5.08 -30.17
N SER A 285 25.15 3.79 -30.42
CA SER A 285 24.75 3.12 -31.66
C SER A 285 23.22 3.01 -31.79
N ILE A 286 22.51 2.72 -30.70
CA ILE A 286 21.04 2.65 -30.70
C ILE A 286 20.45 4.04 -30.96
N LEU A 287 20.95 5.06 -30.26
CA LEU A 287 20.50 6.44 -30.41
C LEU A 287 20.80 7.00 -31.81
N ALA A 288 21.97 6.71 -32.37
CA ALA A 288 22.34 7.09 -33.73
C ALA A 288 21.45 6.43 -34.79
N SER A 289 21.11 5.15 -34.60
CA SER A 289 20.15 4.47 -35.49
C SER A 289 18.78 5.15 -35.47
N LYS A 290 18.34 5.64 -34.32
CA LYS A 290 17.09 6.40 -34.17
C LYS A 290 17.20 7.81 -34.78
N ALA A 291 18.38 8.44 -34.68
CA ALA A 291 18.67 9.72 -35.32
C ALA A 291 18.60 9.64 -36.85
N SER A 292 18.99 8.52 -37.47
CA SER A 292 18.84 8.33 -38.92
C SER A 292 17.37 8.34 -39.36
N ALA A 293 16.45 7.83 -38.53
CA ALA A 293 15.01 7.85 -38.82
C ALA A 293 14.37 9.24 -38.61
N MET A 294 14.98 10.11 -37.81
CA MET A 294 14.54 11.49 -37.60
C MET A 294 14.44 12.27 -38.92
N ILE A 295 15.22 11.95 -39.95
CA ILE A 295 15.19 12.71 -41.19
C ILE A 295 13.80 12.69 -41.85
N PHE A 296 13.08 11.59 -41.72
CA PHE A 296 11.72 11.46 -42.23
C PHE A 296 10.75 12.38 -41.48
N SER A 297 11.01 12.69 -40.20
CA SER A 297 10.21 13.63 -39.39
C SER A 297 10.30 15.09 -39.83
N THR A 298 11.22 15.41 -40.75
CA THR A 298 11.26 16.75 -41.35
C THR A 298 10.17 16.96 -42.41
N LEU A 299 9.47 15.91 -42.83
CA LEU A 299 8.40 15.98 -43.82
C LEU A 299 7.09 16.56 -43.22
N GLY A 300 6.33 17.32 -44.01
CA GLY A 300 4.92 17.63 -43.68
C GLY A 300 4.53 19.09 -43.36
N SER A 301 5.47 20.03 -43.18
CA SER A 301 5.11 21.46 -43.00
C SER A 301 6.22 22.44 -43.38
N GLU A 302 5.91 23.74 -43.54
CA GLU A 302 6.92 24.80 -43.82
C GLU A 302 7.93 24.97 -42.66
N ASN A 303 7.59 24.54 -41.45
CA ASN A 303 8.45 24.54 -40.26
C ASN A 303 8.24 23.22 -39.48
N PRO A 304 8.77 22.10 -39.97
CA PRO A 304 8.62 20.82 -39.30
C PRO A 304 9.30 20.86 -37.93
N THR A 305 8.80 20.06 -36.99
CA THR A 305 9.42 19.87 -35.68
C THR A 305 10.03 18.48 -35.66
N PRO A 306 11.33 18.33 -35.95
CA PRO A 306 11.96 17.02 -36.08
C PRO A 306 11.87 16.26 -34.76
N PHE A 307 11.66 14.95 -34.87
CA PHE A 307 11.42 14.10 -33.72
C PHE A 307 12.00 12.70 -33.90
N ILE A 308 12.17 12.03 -32.77
CA ILE A 308 12.57 10.63 -32.67
C ILE A 308 11.60 9.93 -31.73
N ASP A 309 11.14 8.75 -32.12
CA ASP A 309 10.28 7.93 -31.29
C ASP A 309 11.09 6.81 -30.61
N LEU A 310 11.02 6.80 -29.27
CA LEU A 310 11.51 5.69 -28.46
C LEU A 310 10.34 4.78 -28.10
N ASP A 311 10.30 3.62 -28.72
CA ASP A 311 9.31 2.59 -28.42
C ASP A 311 9.49 2.01 -27.01
N GLN A 312 8.48 1.28 -26.53
CA GLN A 312 8.50 0.68 -25.20
C GLN A 312 9.74 -0.21 -24.97
N PHE A 313 10.16 -0.97 -25.98
CA PHE A 313 11.32 -1.86 -25.84
C PHE A 313 12.61 -1.06 -25.69
N THR A 314 12.85 -0.06 -26.53
CA THR A 314 14.03 0.80 -26.44
C THR A 314 14.06 1.57 -25.12
N LEU A 315 12.92 2.13 -24.68
CA LEU A 315 12.84 2.82 -23.39
C LEU A 315 13.21 1.91 -22.23
N ASN A 316 12.69 0.68 -22.20
CA ASN A 316 13.01 -0.25 -21.12
C ASN A 316 14.50 -0.62 -21.11
N ARG A 317 15.14 -0.73 -22.28
CA ARG A 317 16.60 -0.94 -22.39
C ARG A 317 17.38 0.24 -21.82
N VAL A 318 16.93 1.46 -22.10
CA VAL A 318 17.53 2.70 -21.58
C VAL A 318 17.37 2.79 -20.06
N PHE A 319 16.16 2.56 -19.54
CA PHE A 319 15.91 2.53 -18.09
C PHE A 319 16.80 1.50 -17.38
N GLU A 320 16.86 0.27 -17.88
CA GLU A 320 17.72 -0.77 -17.28
C GLU A 320 19.19 -0.40 -17.29
N TYR A 321 19.67 0.24 -18.38
CA TYR A 321 21.05 0.69 -18.49
C TYR A 321 21.41 1.73 -17.42
N PHE A 322 20.61 2.78 -17.29
CA PHE A 322 20.86 3.86 -16.33
C PHE A 322 20.68 3.41 -14.88
N MET A 323 19.80 2.44 -14.62
CA MET A 323 19.56 1.93 -13.26
C MET A 323 20.48 0.77 -12.88
N ARG A 324 21.35 0.30 -13.78
CA ARG A 324 22.17 -0.90 -13.58
C ARG A 324 23.10 -0.81 -12.38
N ASP A 325 23.75 0.34 -12.21
CA ASP A 325 24.72 0.53 -11.13
C ASP A 325 24.06 0.60 -9.75
N GLY A 326 22.75 0.87 -9.70
CA GLY A 326 21.95 0.84 -8.48
C GLY A 326 21.42 -0.53 -8.09
N GLN A 327 21.63 -1.57 -8.91
CA GLN A 327 21.11 -2.91 -8.65
C GLN A 327 21.95 -3.65 -7.59
N THR A 328 21.27 -4.24 -6.62
CA THR A 328 21.89 -5.12 -5.60
C THR A 328 22.21 -6.50 -6.17
N SER A 329 21.38 -6.98 -7.09
CA SER A 329 21.60 -8.18 -7.91
C SER A 329 20.92 -8.02 -9.27
N PRO A 330 21.26 -8.81 -10.31
CA PRO A 330 20.70 -8.62 -11.65
C PRO A 330 19.16 -8.57 -11.63
N GLY A 331 18.59 -7.44 -12.04
CA GLY A 331 17.14 -7.20 -12.08
C GLY A 331 16.50 -6.74 -10.77
N VAL A 332 17.26 -6.64 -9.67
CA VAL A 332 16.78 -6.25 -8.34
C VAL A 332 17.45 -4.93 -7.92
N LEU A 333 16.65 -3.90 -7.69
CA LEU A 333 17.15 -2.62 -7.19
C LEU A 333 17.37 -2.67 -5.68
N GLN A 334 16.38 -3.16 -4.95
CA GLN A 334 16.43 -3.19 -3.50
C GLN A 334 16.02 -4.57 -2.98
N GLU A 335 16.75 -5.03 -1.99
CA GLU A 335 16.45 -6.26 -1.26
C GLU A 335 16.47 -5.92 0.24
N SER A 336 15.40 -6.26 0.94
CA SER A 336 15.26 -5.99 2.37
C SER A 336 14.73 -7.22 3.10
N PRO A 337 15.42 -7.72 4.13
CA PRO A 337 14.89 -8.81 4.94
C PRO A 337 13.68 -8.34 5.75
N ILE A 338 12.60 -9.11 5.71
CA ILE A 338 11.44 -8.97 6.59
C ILE A 338 11.49 -10.13 7.57
N LEU A 339 11.74 -9.84 8.85
CA LEU A 339 12.05 -10.86 9.85
C LEU A 339 13.27 -11.71 9.42
N GLU A 340 13.50 -12.86 10.07
CA GLU A 340 14.59 -13.76 9.69
C GLU A 340 14.25 -14.65 8.48
N LYS A 341 12.96 -14.78 8.13
CA LYS A 341 12.47 -15.79 7.18
C LYS A 341 12.08 -15.26 5.80
N TYR A 342 11.71 -13.99 5.69
CA TYR A 342 11.16 -13.42 4.45
C TYR A 342 12.09 -12.37 3.86
N THR A 343 11.99 -12.20 2.55
CA THR A 343 12.71 -11.14 1.86
C THR A 343 11.77 -10.39 0.94
N MET A 344 11.80 -9.07 1.04
CA MET A 344 11.18 -8.17 0.07
C MET A 344 12.19 -7.79 -1.01
N LYS A 345 11.76 -7.86 -2.26
CA LYS A 345 12.55 -7.45 -3.43
C LYS A 345 11.76 -6.44 -4.26
N ALA A 346 12.37 -5.29 -4.52
CA ALA A 346 11.90 -4.35 -5.53
C ALA A 346 12.75 -4.53 -6.79
N TYR A 347 12.09 -4.83 -7.90
CA TYR A 347 12.75 -5.08 -9.19
C TYR A 347 12.94 -3.78 -9.97
N VAL A 348 13.79 -3.85 -10.99
CA VAL A 348 13.98 -2.73 -11.93
C VAL A 348 12.64 -2.34 -12.56
N PRO A 349 12.23 -1.06 -12.47
CA PRO A 349 11.02 -0.57 -13.10
C PRO A 349 11.05 -0.73 -14.61
N TYR A 350 9.87 -0.91 -15.21
CA TYR A 350 9.70 -0.91 -16.65
C TYR A 350 8.53 -0.03 -17.06
N VAL A 351 8.64 0.57 -18.23
CA VAL A 351 7.64 1.42 -18.85
C VAL A 351 6.70 0.59 -19.72
N THR A 352 5.43 0.97 -19.69
CA THR A 352 4.43 0.57 -20.67
C THR A 352 3.77 1.81 -21.27
N ILE A 353 3.63 1.86 -22.60
CA ILE A 353 2.99 2.96 -23.30
C ILE A 353 1.74 2.43 -24.02
N ALA A 354 0.57 2.82 -23.53
CA ALA A 354 -0.72 2.41 -24.09
C ALA A 354 -1.74 3.55 -23.92
N GLY A 355 -1.58 4.63 -24.67
CA GLY A 355 -2.38 5.86 -24.52
C GLY A 355 -2.05 6.68 -23.26
N GLY A 356 -0.94 6.36 -22.60
CA GLY A 356 -0.39 7.01 -21.42
C GLY A 356 0.97 6.39 -21.06
N PHE A 357 1.78 7.10 -20.28
CA PHE A 357 3.11 6.64 -19.86
C PHE A 357 3.02 6.09 -18.43
N VAL A 358 3.16 4.77 -18.30
CA VAL A 358 3.04 4.09 -17.00
C VAL A 358 4.37 3.46 -16.63
N VAL A 359 4.88 3.82 -15.46
CA VAL A 359 6.05 3.18 -14.84
C VAL A 359 5.55 2.06 -13.93
N ASN A 360 6.01 0.84 -14.18
CA ASN A 360 5.64 -0.35 -13.43
C ASN A 360 6.81 -0.73 -12.53
N VAL A 361 6.60 -0.77 -11.21
CA VAL A 361 7.58 -1.17 -10.21
C VAL A 361 7.15 -2.51 -9.61
N PRO A 362 7.75 -3.64 -10.03
CA PRO A 362 7.41 -4.95 -9.46
C PRO A 362 7.99 -5.10 -8.07
N ILE A 363 7.19 -5.64 -7.15
CA ILE A 363 7.62 -5.97 -5.79
C ILE A 363 7.20 -7.40 -5.47
N THR A 364 8.12 -8.16 -4.86
CA THR A 364 7.80 -9.48 -4.30
C THR A 364 8.17 -9.57 -2.84
N ILE A 365 7.39 -10.32 -2.08
CA ILE A 365 7.77 -10.84 -0.76
C ILE A 365 7.80 -12.35 -0.86
N GLU A 366 8.92 -12.98 -0.53
CA GLU A 366 9.11 -14.43 -0.67
C GLU A 366 9.68 -15.05 0.59
N ASP A 367 9.30 -16.31 0.84
CA ASP A 367 9.95 -17.16 1.84
C ASP A 367 11.35 -17.54 1.34
N THR A 368 12.37 -17.21 2.12
CA THR A 368 13.79 -17.48 1.81
C THR A 368 14.09 -18.98 1.64
N ALA A 369 13.36 -19.85 2.34
CA ALA A 369 13.52 -21.30 2.27
C ALA A 369 12.67 -21.94 1.17
N ASN A 370 11.55 -21.31 0.80
CA ASN A 370 10.66 -21.77 -0.27
C ASN A 370 10.19 -20.61 -1.16
N PRO A 371 11.00 -20.18 -2.15
CA PRO A 371 10.68 -19.03 -3.01
C PRO A 371 9.42 -19.18 -3.89
N GLY A 372 8.84 -20.40 -3.96
CA GLY A 372 7.54 -20.61 -4.60
C GLY A 372 6.37 -20.05 -3.79
N ASN A 373 6.54 -19.90 -2.47
CA ASN A 373 5.61 -19.19 -1.60
C ASN A 373 5.96 -17.70 -1.66
N LYS A 374 5.27 -16.98 -2.54
CA LYS A 374 5.53 -15.57 -2.76
C LYS A 374 4.25 -14.76 -2.97
N TYR A 375 4.31 -13.54 -2.48
CA TYR A 375 3.41 -12.46 -2.83
C TYR A 375 4.05 -11.61 -3.93
N GLN A 376 3.24 -11.21 -4.91
CA GLN A 376 3.66 -10.35 -6.00
C GLN A 376 2.66 -9.23 -6.20
N THR A 377 3.19 -8.02 -6.38
CA THR A 377 2.44 -6.84 -6.81
C THR A 377 3.25 -6.05 -7.82
N ILE A 378 2.56 -5.25 -8.62
CA ILE A 378 3.15 -4.29 -9.53
C ILE A 378 2.53 -2.95 -9.19
N ILE A 379 3.35 -2.05 -8.68
CA ILE A 379 2.96 -0.66 -8.49
C ILE A 379 2.99 0.01 -9.86
N LYS A 380 1.84 0.44 -10.35
CA LYS A 380 1.66 1.14 -11.63
C LYS A 380 1.55 2.62 -11.35
N ILE A 381 2.48 3.39 -11.90
CA ILE A 381 2.56 4.82 -11.68
C ILE A 381 2.30 5.52 -13.01
N ASP A 382 1.16 6.20 -13.10
CA ASP A 382 0.89 7.11 -14.21
C ASP A 382 1.86 8.28 -14.11
N ALA A 383 2.59 8.56 -15.20
CA ALA A 383 3.66 9.53 -15.20
C ALA A 383 3.65 10.42 -16.43
N THR A 384 4.27 11.59 -16.30
CA THR A 384 4.46 12.57 -17.37
C THR A 384 5.95 12.78 -17.58
N PRO A 385 6.53 12.35 -18.71
CA PRO A 385 7.90 12.66 -19.04
C PRO A 385 8.05 14.15 -19.40
N GLU A 386 9.13 14.77 -18.95
CA GLU A 386 9.52 16.14 -19.26
C GLU A 386 11.05 16.27 -19.34
N VAL A 387 11.53 17.28 -20.04
CA VAL A 387 12.96 17.63 -20.07
C VAL A 387 13.18 18.81 -19.15
N SER A 388 14.17 18.71 -18.28
CA SER A 388 14.53 19.77 -17.34
C SER A 388 16.05 19.91 -17.27
N GLY A 389 16.58 20.98 -17.87
CA GLY A 389 18.02 21.11 -18.06
C GLY A 389 18.55 20.02 -18.99
N ASN A 390 19.54 19.25 -18.52
CA ASN A 390 20.14 18.14 -19.29
C ASN A 390 19.48 16.79 -18.98
N ASP A 391 18.46 16.75 -18.12
CA ASP A 391 17.90 15.52 -17.58
C ASP A 391 16.52 15.21 -18.17
N LEU A 392 16.24 13.92 -18.32
CA LEU A 392 14.89 13.43 -18.58
C LEU A 392 14.22 13.10 -17.23
N ARG A 393 13.18 13.85 -16.88
CA ARG A 393 12.40 13.66 -15.66
C ARG A 393 11.08 12.98 -15.99
N ILE A 394 10.76 11.91 -15.28
CA ILE A 394 9.46 11.24 -15.38
C ILE A 394 8.68 11.58 -14.12
N VAL A 395 7.84 12.61 -14.23
CA VAL A 395 7.06 13.15 -13.11
C VAL A 395 5.92 12.21 -12.77
N LEU A 396 5.82 11.82 -11.51
CA LEU A 396 4.87 10.80 -11.06
C LEU A 396 3.57 11.44 -10.63
N ASN A 397 2.45 10.97 -11.18
CA ASN A 397 1.14 11.61 -11.02
C ASN A 397 0.21 10.84 -10.09
N THR A 398 -0.02 9.56 -10.37
CA THR A 398 -0.99 8.71 -9.66
C THR A 398 -0.42 7.32 -9.55
N LEU A 399 -0.62 6.67 -8.39
CA LEU A 399 -0.09 5.35 -8.11
C LEU A 399 -1.25 4.37 -7.93
N ALA A 400 -1.15 3.20 -8.53
CA ALA A 400 -2.09 2.10 -8.35
C ALA A 400 -1.33 0.80 -8.05
N ALA A 401 -1.90 -0.06 -7.20
CA ALA A 401 -1.38 -1.40 -6.94
C ALA A 401 -2.56 -2.36 -6.75
N GLY A 402 -2.76 -3.30 -7.68
CA GLY A 402 -3.96 -4.15 -7.68
C GLY A 402 -5.25 -3.32 -7.79
N GLU A 403 -6.10 -3.41 -6.77
CA GLU A 403 -7.37 -2.68 -6.64
C GLU A 403 -7.23 -1.33 -5.91
N VAL A 404 -6.04 -1.04 -5.39
CA VAL A 404 -5.74 0.13 -4.54
C VAL A 404 -5.19 1.27 -5.39
N THR A 405 -5.62 2.49 -5.10
CA THR A 405 -5.12 3.71 -5.76
C THR A 405 -4.73 4.78 -4.74
N LEU A 406 -3.73 5.58 -5.08
CA LEU A 406 -3.26 6.71 -4.28
C LEU A 406 -3.08 7.95 -5.14
N GLY A 407 -3.64 9.06 -4.65
CA GLY A 407 -3.50 10.37 -5.27
C GLY A 407 -2.12 11.01 -5.07
N ASN A 408 -1.83 12.02 -5.89
CA ASN A 408 -0.52 12.69 -5.96
C ASN A 408 0.01 13.21 -4.60
N GLU A 409 -0.89 13.65 -3.71
CA GLU A 409 -0.54 14.27 -2.43
C GLU A 409 0.20 13.36 -1.44
N HIS A 410 0.16 12.04 -1.65
CA HIS A 410 0.79 11.06 -0.77
C HIS A 410 1.92 10.26 -1.45
N ILE A 411 2.08 10.40 -2.78
CA ILE A 411 3.07 9.64 -3.57
C ILE A 411 4.49 9.98 -3.14
N GLY A 412 4.82 11.27 -2.97
CA GLY A 412 6.17 11.71 -2.61
C GLY A 412 6.71 11.03 -1.35
N ASN A 413 5.89 10.90 -0.31
CA ASN A 413 6.31 10.29 0.95
C ASN A 413 6.53 8.78 0.84
N ILE A 414 5.74 8.08 0.02
CA ILE A 414 5.91 6.63 -0.21
C ILE A 414 7.14 6.36 -1.08
N LEU A 415 7.39 7.20 -2.09
CA LEU A 415 8.55 7.04 -2.97
C LEU A 415 9.88 7.27 -2.26
N THR A 416 9.92 8.14 -1.24
CA THR A 416 11.09 8.29 -0.36
C THR A 416 11.54 6.95 0.22
N VAL A 417 10.58 6.05 0.56
CA VAL A 417 10.88 4.70 1.06
C VAL A 417 11.46 3.78 -0.01
N LEU A 418 11.09 3.99 -1.28
CA LEU A 418 11.53 3.19 -2.41
C LEU A 418 12.92 3.59 -2.95
N GLY A 419 13.55 4.64 -2.43
CA GLY A 419 14.99 4.85 -2.64
C GLY A 419 15.49 6.28 -2.87
N ASP A 420 15.03 7.27 -2.07
CA ASP A 420 15.65 8.61 -2.07
C ASP A 420 17.19 8.54 -1.82
N ASP A 421 17.67 7.52 -1.10
CA ASP A 421 19.10 7.35 -0.79
C ASP A 421 19.98 6.98 -1.99
N ASN A 422 19.38 6.48 -3.09
CA ASN A 422 20.12 6.08 -4.30
C ASN A 422 20.07 7.13 -5.43
N GLY A 423 19.37 8.26 -5.23
CA GLY A 423 19.32 9.38 -6.19
C GLY A 423 18.47 9.16 -7.44
N PHE A 424 17.80 8.00 -7.58
CA PHE A 424 16.99 7.69 -8.77
C PHE A 424 15.62 8.38 -8.79
N ILE A 425 15.07 8.69 -7.61
CA ILE A 425 13.83 9.44 -7.46
C ILE A 425 14.18 10.75 -6.77
N VAL A 426 13.91 11.87 -7.43
CA VAL A 426 14.18 13.21 -6.91
C VAL A 426 12.97 14.09 -7.16
N ASP A 427 12.47 14.72 -6.09
CA ASP A 427 11.31 15.62 -6.13
C ASP A 427 10.07 15.01 -6.82
N GLY A 428 9.78 13.73 -6.52
CA GLY A 428 8.61 13.02 -7.07
C GLY A 428 8.72 12.66 -8.56
N ALA A 429 9.92 12.63 -9.11
CA ALA A 429 10.18 12.19 -10.47
C ALA A 429 11.31 11.15 -10.51
N PHE A 430 11.22 10.18 -11.42
CA PHE A 430 12.42 9.44 -11.81
C PHE A 430 13.31 10.36 -12.66
N VAL A 431 14.58 10.48 -12.30
CA VAL A 431 15.52 11.37 -13.01
C VAL A 431 16.56 10.51 -13.72
N ILE A 432 16.62 10.65 -15.04
CA ILE A 432 17.71 10.14 -15.86
C ILE A 432 18.67 11.30 -16.11
N GLU A 433 19.73 11.35 -15.31
CA GLU A 433 20.71 12.43 -15.35
C GLU A 433 21.50 12.45 -16.67
N ASN A 434 21.77 13.66 -17.16
CA ASN A 434 22.59 13.93 -18.35
C ASN A 434 22.10 13.21 -19.62
N PHE A 435 20.79 12.95 -19.70
CA PHE A 435 20.17 12.35 -20.88
C PHE A 435 20.41 13.18 -22.15
N ASP A 436 20.27 14.50 -22.06
CA ASP A 436 20.56 15.39 -23.19
C ASP A 436 22.05 15.40 -23.56
N GLU A 437 22.98 15.25 -22.61
CA GLU A 437 24.41 15.16 -22.94
C GLU A 437 24.75 13.87 -23.70
N GLN A 438 24.10 12.76 -23.34
CA GLN A 438 24.24 11.49 -24.06
C GLN A 438 23.66 11.60 -25.48
N MET A 439 22.54 12.31 -25.63
CA MET A 439 21.94 12.57 -26.94
C MET A 439 22.79 13.54 -27.78
N ASN A 440 23.35 14.57 -27.15
CA ASN A 440 24.26 15.52 -27.79
C ASN A 440 25.57 14.86 -28.23
N ALA A 441 26.00 13.77 -27.59
CA ALA A 441 27.15 12.98 -28.06
C ALA A 441 26.84 12.22 -29.36
N ALA A 442 25.56 11.92 -29.61
CA ALA A 442 25.04 11.50 -30.91
C ALA A 442 24.65 12.69 -31.81
N GLY A 443 25.01 13.92 -31.39
CA GLY A 443 24.76 15.20 -32.03
C GLY A 443 23.32 15.72 -31.90
N MET A 444 22.45 15.14 -31.09
CA MET A 444 21.05 15.56 -30.98
C MET A 444 20.83 16.41 -29.71
N SER A 445 20.18 17.56 -29.85
CA SER A 445 19.73 18.35 -28.68
C SER A 445 18.21 18.28 -28.54
N ILE A 446 17.76 17.84 -27.36
CA ILE A 446 16.34 17.64 -27.07
C ILE A 446 15.71 18.97 -26.66
N GLN A 447 14.62 19.35 -27.33
CA GLN A 447 13.82 20.51 -26.99
C GLN A 447 12.70 20.18 -25.99
N SER A 448 11.98 19.08 -26.24
CA SER A 448 10.84 18.66 -25.46
C SER A 448 10.51 17.20 -25.71
N VAL A 449 9.58 16.65 -24.93
CA VAL A 449 9.10 15.28 -25.07
C VAL A 449 7.59 15.21 -25.05
N ALA A 450 7.01 14.23 -25.73
CA ALA A 450 5.59 13.95 -25.74
C ALA A 450 5.34 12.43 -25.75
N VAL A 451 4.22 12.02 -25.17
CA VAL A 451 3.78 10.61 -25.19
C VAL A 451 2.83 10.44 -26.37
N THR A 452 3.16 9.53 -27.29
CA THR A 452 2.27 9.12 -28.38
C THR A 452 1.52 7.85 -27.99
N SER A 453 0.75 7.26 -28.91
CA SER A 453 -0.03 6.05 -28.63
C SER A 453 0.84 4.85 -28.22
N ASN A 454 2.08 4.77 -28.71
CA ASN A 454 2.99 3.63 -28.55
C ASN A 454 4.46 4.00 -28.23
N ALA A 455 4.84 5.27 -28.22
CA ALA A 455 6.23 5.69 -28.04
C ALA A 455 6.37 6.96 -27.18
N LEU A 456 7.59 7.20 -26.70
CA LEU A 456 8.03 8.50 -26.20
C LEU A 456 8.67 9.27 -27.37
N ARG A 457 8.01 10.33 -27.80
CA ARG A 457 8.52 11.24 -28.82
C ARG A 457 9.45 12.26 -28.20
N LEU A 458 10.68 12.33 -28.70
CA LEU A 458 11.67 13.35 -28.37
C LEU A 458 11.71 14.36 -29.52
N TYR A 459 11.32 15.61 -29.27
CA TYR A 459 11.48 16.68 -30.25
C TYR A 459 12.89 17.23 -30.17
N VAL A 460 13.57 17.35 -31.31
CA VAL A 460 15.00 17.67 -31.39
C VAL A 460 15.26 18.86 -32.31
N SER A 461 16.27 19.65 -31.98
CA SER A 461 16.77 20.68 -32.90
C SER A 461 17.77 20.10 -33.88
N LEU A 462 17.64 20.48 -35.15
CA LEU A 462 18.66 20.25 -36.16
C LEU A 462 19.70 21.37 -36.15
N ASN A 463 20.87 21.08 -36.69
CA ASN A 463 21.87 22.09 -37.02
C ASN A 463 21.36 22.98 -38.17
N ASP A 464 21.55 24.30 -38.06
CA ASP A 464 21.19 25.27 -39.10
C ASP A 464 22.11 25.19 -40.35
N SER A 465 22.95 24.16 -40.45
CA SER A 465 23.95 23.98 -41.51
C SER A 465 23.33 23.68 -42.88
N ILE A 466 22.19 22.97 -42.91
CA ILE A 466 21.46 22.60 -44.13
C ILE A 466 20.02 23.14 -44.05
N PRO A 467 19.54 23.88 -45.06
CA PRO A 467 18.15 24.34 -45.09
C PRO A 467 17.16 23.16 -45.03
N ILE A 468 16.15 23.25 -44.17
CA ILE A 468 15.10 22.23 -44.02
C ILE A 468 14.41 21.92 -45.35
N ALA A 469 14.22 22.92 -46.23
CA ALA A 469 13.60 22.71 -47.53
C ALA A 469 14.42 21.76 -48.43
N ASP A 470 15.75 21.86 -48.37
CA ASP A 470 16.64 21.00 -49.15
C ASP A 470 16.61 19.57 -48.61
N ILE A 471 16.50 19.42 -47.28
CA ILE A 471 16.31 18.11 -46.62
C ILE A 471 14.97 17.49 -47.03
N GLN A 472 13.89 18.27 -47.01
CA GLN A 472 12.56 17.81 -47.40
C GLN A 472 12.51 17.32 -48.84
N GLU A 473 13.13 18.06 -49.78
CA GLU A 473 13.20 17.69 -51.19
C GLU A 473 13.99 16.38 -51.37
N ALA A 474 15.18 16.27 -50.76
CA ALA A 474 16.00 15.06 -50.83
C ALA A 474 15.30 13.83 -50.24
N VAL A 475 14.70 13.95 -49.06
CA VAL A 475 13.98 12.85 -48.42
C VAL A 475 12.76 12.42 -49.25
N GLN A 476 12.01 13.39 -49.80
CA GLN A 476 10.86 13.10 -50.64
C GLN A 476 11.29 12.37 -51.94
N ASP A 477 12.37 12.80 -52.57
CA ASP A 477 12.92 12.15 -53.77
C ASP A 477 13.39 10.72 -53.47
N VAL A 478 14.03 10.51 -52.32
CA VAL A 478 14.43 9.18 -51.86
C VAL A 478 13.23 8.27 -51.64
N LEU A 479 12.21 8.74 -50.92
CA LEU A 479 10.99 7.95 -50.69
C LEU A 479 10.29 7.61 -52.02
N ASN A 480 10.23 8.55 -52.96
CA ASN A 480 9.70 8.29 -54.30
C ASN A 480 10.52 7.25 -55.08
N ALA A 481 11.85 7.24 -54.92
CA ALA A 481 12.73 6.32 -55.62
C ALA A 481 12.60 4.88 -55.12
N ILE A 482 12.32 4.70 -53.82
CA ILE A 482 12.20 3.38 -53.18
C ILE A 482 10.75 2.91 -53.02
N ALA A 483 9.76 3.77 -53.32
CA ALA A 483 8.35 3.42 -53.26
C ALA A 483 8.01 2.23 -54.16
N ASP A 484 7.02 1.43 -53.74
CA ASP A 484 6.54 0.25 -54.45
C ASP A 484 7.63 -0.80 -54.79
N ASN A 485 8.74 -0.83 -54.03
CA ASN A 485 9.80 -1.80 -54.26
C ASN A 485 9.28 -3.22 -53.95
N PRO A 486 9.28 -4.15 -54.93
CA PRO A 486 8.69 -5.49 -54.76
C PRO A 486 9.48 -6.38 -53.80
N ASN A 487 10.67 -5.96 -53.36
CA ASN A 487 11.49 -6.66 -52.39
C ASN A 487 11.17 -6.27 -50.94
N TYR A 488 10.37 -5.21 -50.72
CA TYR A 488 9.94 -4.80 -49.39
C TYR A 488 8.65 -5.50 -48.96
N PRO A 489 8.44 -5.69 -47.64
CA PRO A 489 7.15 -6.09 -47.10
C PRO A 489 6.04 -5.13 -47.57
N PRO A 490 4.83 -5.63 -47.85
CA PRO A 490 3.69 -4.78 -48.21
C PRO A 490 3.45 -3.64 -47.20
N GLU A 491 3.60 -3.94 -45.91
CA GLU A 491 3.39 -2.99 -44.82
C GLU A 491 4.37 -1.80 -44.88
N LEU A 492 5.61 -2.04 -45.31
CA LEU A 492 6.59 -0.95 -45.48
C LEU A 492 6.27 -0.10 -46.71
N ASN A 493 5.90 -0.72 -47.83
CA ASN A 493 5.50 0.01 -49.04
C ASN A 493 4.24 0.85 -48.79
N ASP A 494 3.25 0.30 -48.10
CA ASP A 494 2.04 1.02 -47.70
C ASP A 494 2.40 2.23 -46.84
N ALA A 495 3.31 2.09 -45.86
CA ALA A 495 3.74 3.20 -45.02
C ALA A 495 4.55 4.27 -45.76
N ILE A 496 5.40 3.89 -46.73
CA ILE A 496 6.11 4.85 -47.61
C ILE A 496 5.10 5.64 -48.44
N ASN A 497 4.13 4.95 -49.04
CA ASN A 497 3.10 5.56 -49.87
C ASN A 497 2.17 6.45 -49.06
N ASP A 498 1.80 6.08 -47.84
CA ASP A 498 0.99 6.90 -46.94
C ASP A 498 1.68 8.24 -46.62
N VAL A 499 3.01 8.26 -46.43
CA VAL A 499 3.79 9.49 -46.25
C VAL A 499 3.80 10.33 -47.54
N LEU A 500 4.03 9.71 -48.69
CA LEU A 500 4.05 10.42 -49.97
C LEU A 500 2.68 11.04 -50.30
N ASP A 501 1.60 10.31 -50.01
CA ASP A 501 0.22 10.78 -50.20
C ASP A 501 -0.13 11.90 -49.22
N SER A 502 0.32 11.82 -47.95
CA SER A 502 0.06 12.86 -46.95
C SER A 502 0.72 14.21 -47.29
N LEU A 503 1.86 14.18 -48.00
CA LEU A 503 2.50 15.40 -48.51
C LEU A 503 1.68 16.11 -49.60
N LEU A 504 0.77 15.40 -50.26
CA LEU A 504 -0.10 15.93 -51.32
C LEU A 504 -1.48 16.32 -50.80
N ASP A 505 -1.92 15.76 -49.67
CA ASP A 505 -3.22 16.01 -49.06
C ASP A 505 -3.12 16.69 -47.69
N PRO A 506 -3.48 17.98 -47.56
CA PRO A 506 -3.42 18.71 -46.30
C PRO A 506 -4.43 18.25 -45.24
N GLU A 507 -5.37 17.34 -45.56
CA GLU A 507 -6.29 16.74 -44.58
C GLU A 507 -5.70 15.50 -43.88
N VAL A 508 -4.58 14.97 -44.35
CA VAL A 508 -3.90 13.80 -43.78
C VAL A 508 -2.78 14.24 -42.84
N ASP A 509 -2.72 13.64 -41.65
CA ASP A 509 -1.67 13.92 -40.67
C ASP A 509 -0.33 13.30 -41.11
N THR A 510 0.55 14.15 -41.66
CA THR A 510 1.88 13.69 -42.12
C THR A 510 2.76 13.25 -40.95
N GLU A 511 2.59 13.82 -39.75
CA GLU A 511 3.36 13.42 -38.58
C GLU A 511 2.98 11.98 -38.14
N GLU A 512 1.70 11.62 -38.23
CA GLU A 512 1.23 10.25 -38.01
C GLU A 512 1.73 9.29 -39.10
N ALA A 513 1.68 9.68 -40.38
CA ALA A 513 2.18 8.86 -41.48
C ALA A 513 3.68 8.57 -41.34
N VAL A 514 4.49 9.59 -41.00
CA VAL A 514 5.93 9.41 -40.75
C VAL A 514 6.19 8.51 -39.56
N ALA A 515 5.44 8.67 -38.47
CA ALA A 515 5.57 7.80 -37.30
C ALA A 515 5.30 6.33 -37.64
N ASN A 516 4.30 6.07 -38.48
CA ASN A 516 4.00 4.73 -38.98
C ASN A 516 5.13 4.18 -39.87
N LEU A 517 5.71 5.00 -40.76
CA LEU A 517 6.88 4.61 -41.56
C LEU A 517 8.05 4.19 -40.67
N VAL A 518 8.43 5.01 -39.69
CA VAL A 518 9.52 4.70 -38.76
C VAL A 518 9.23 3.40 -37.99
N ALA A 519 7.99 3.22 -37.50
CA ALA A 519 7.60 1.99 -36.82
C ALA A 519 7.69 0.75 -37.72
N GLN A 520 7.35 0.85 -39.02
CA GLN A 520 7.52 -0.27 -39.95
C GLN A 520 8.98 -0.57 -40.22
N MET A 521 9.83 0.45 -40.38
CA MET A 521 11.27 0.27 -40.56
C MET A 521 11.91 -0.51 -39.39
N GLU A 522 11.45 -0.26 -38.17
CA GLU A 522 11.96 -0.94 -36.97
C GLU A 522 11.53 -2.40 -36.85
N ASN A 523 10.40 -2.77 -37.48
CA ASN A 523 9.89 -4.14 -37.48
C ASN A 523 10.50 -5.02 -38.57
N LEU A 524 11.34 -4.46 -39.44
CA LEU A 524 12.07 -5.20 -40.47
C LEU A 524 13.07 -6.17 -39.85
N THR A 525 13.28 -7.29 -40.52
CA THR A 525 14.38 -8.22 -40.20
C THR A 525 15.74 -7.61 -40.53
N ASP A 526 16.83 -8.13 -39.95
CA ASP A 526 18.19 -7.66 -40.24
C ASP A 526 18.52 -7.61 -41.75
N GLU A 527 18.08 -8.61 -42.52
CA GLU A 527 18.29 -8.67 -43.98
C GLU A 527 17.47 -7.59 -44.72
N GLU A 528 16.25 -7.32 -44.27
CA GLU A 528 15.38 -6.27 -44.84
C GLU A 528 15.86 -4.87 -44.46
N GLN A 529 16.36 -4.67 -43.24
CA GLN A 529 16.97 -3.42 -42.81
C GLN A 529 18.25 -3.13 -43.61
N GLU A 530 19.10 -4.14 -43.84
CA GLU A 530 20.29 -3.98 -44.68
C GLU A 530 19.92 -3.64 -46.13
N LEU A 531 18.89 -4.27 -46.69
CA LEU A 531 18.38 -3.95 -48.02
C LEU A 531 17.86 -2.50 -48.09
N LEU A 532 16.97 -2.13 -47.18
CA LEU A 532 16.42 -0.78 -47.11
C LEU A 532 17.52 0.27 -46.94
N TYR A 533 18.49 0.02 -46.08
CA TYR A 533 19.62 0.92 -45.85
C TYR A 533 20.47 1.13 -47.12
N ASN A 534 20.78 0.06 -47.85
CA ASN A 534 21.52 0.15 -49.11
C ASN A 534 20.73 0.90 -50.19
N ASP A 535 19.43 0.64 -50.28
CA ASP A 535 18.54 1.32 -51.24
C ASP A 535 18.37 2.81 -50.88
N LEU A 536 18.31 3.15 -49.59
CA LEU A 536 18.33 4.54 -49.11
C LEU A 536 19.63 5.25 -49.51
N ILE A 537 20.80 4.65 -49.25
CA ILE A 537 22.09 5.23 -49.64
C ILE A 537 22.13 5.49 -51.15
N ALA A 538 21.78 4.49 -51.96
CA ALA A 538 21.78 4.60 -53.41
C ALA A 538 20.83 5.70 -53.91
N ALA A 539 19.66 5.82 -53.28
CA ALA A 539 18.70 6.87 -53.62
C ALA A 539 19.21 8.27 -53.22
N PHE A 540 19.91 8.40 -52.09
CA PHE A 540 20.50 9.67 -51.67
C PHE A 540 21.67 10.13 -52.56
N GLU A 541 22.46 9.20 -53.13
CA GLU A 541 23.52 9.52 -54.11
C GLU A 541 22.98 10.24 -55.37
N ASP A 542 21.69 10.09 -55.66
CA ASP A 542 21.02 10.74 -56.79
C ASP A 542 20.40 12.10 -56.41
N THR A 543 20.52 12.54 -55.15
CA THR A 543 20.03 13.85 -54.66
C THR A 543 21.16 14.87 -54.49
N ASP A 544 20.81 16.13 -54.20
CA ASP A 544 21.78 17.19 -53.90
C ASP A 544 22.41 17.08 -52.49
N LEU A 545 21.98 16.09 -51.69
CA LEU A 545 22.47 15.77 -50.34
C LEU A 545 22.90 14.30 -50.26
N ASP A 546 24.17 14.03 -49.99
CA ASP A 546 24.60 12.64 -49.79
C ASP A 546 24.04 12.12 -48.45
N TYR A 547 23.84 10.80 -48.33
CA TYR A 547 23.39 10.20 -47.07
C TYR A 547 24.34 10.53 -45.89
N GLU A 548 25.63 10.70 -46.17
CA GLU A 548 26.63 11.15 -45.19
C GLU A 548 26.45 12.63 -44.79
N ASP A 549 25.96 13.49 -45.68
CA ASP A 549 25.65 14.89 -45.36
C ASP A 549 24.50 14.99 -44.37
N LEU A 550 23.61 13.99 -44.36
CA LEU A 550 22.49 13.92 -43.44
C LEU A 550 22.93 13.66 -42.00
N PHE A 551 24.05 12.96 -41.80
CA PHE A 551 24.67 12.82 -40.48
C PHE A 551 25.35 14.11 -40.00
N ASN A 552 25.60 15.09 -40.88
CA ASN A 552 26.09 16.42 -40.50
C ASN A 552 24.95 17.42 -40.19
N ILE A 553 23.68 17.02 -40.32
CA ILE A 553 22.50 17.80 -39.92
C ILE A 553 22.28 17.73 -38.41
N VAL A 554 22.83 16.70 -37.79
CA VAL A 554 22.85 16.49 -36.35
C VAL A 554 24.14 17.17 -35.82
N PRO A 555 24.07 18.20 -34.95
CA PRO A 555 25.19 19.03 -34.47
C PRO A 555 26.58 18.40 -34.30
#